data_AF-A0A7C1U371-F1
#
_entry.id   AF-A0A7C1U371-F1
#
_cell.length_a   1.000
_cell.length_b   1.000
_cell.length_c   1.000
_cell.angle_alpha   90.00
_cell.angle_beta   90.00
_cell.angle_gamma   90.00
#
_symmetry.space_group_name_H-M   'P 1'
#
loop_
_entity.id
_entity.type
_entity.pdbx_description
1 polymer ?
#
loop_
_entity_poly.entity_id
_entity_poly.type
_entity_poly.pdbx_seq_one_letter_code
_entity_poly.pdbx_strand_id
1 'polypeptide(L)'
;MKGLKQRRTLLAGIALILTSNAAVLAMAAYNRLGEPDSRVQLTERELWLPPSHGLGKESSGINLMLRYRVKGLQGVPYFEGGNVQASWLNSDKLTALGFDLAPSSAVDDNKRVRYAAWASHREVILVLEYDGDAYREAVAQAERQLAEAEDKMEHNVEKVPLSAEAGKYRLPTLRERLDALRTSGTRLYIIDAGLDRAALRQQYADGSRYLLMKGTVGLSLGRVNGKEHELHGVIRGLVLNSVHVPSSYREQLQPFMGKDRRRRHERSPRYRVEFNLGQRLEPWVSGVMALPGGGD
;
A
#
# COMPACT_ATOMS: atom_id res chain seq x y z
N MET A 1 48.32 34.06 6.04
CA MET A 1 46.90 34.10 5.56
C MET A 1 46.30 32.74 5.18
N LYS A 2 47.08 31.68 4.87
CA LYS A 2 46.58 30.36 4.42
C LYS A 2 45.80 29.57 5.51
N GLY A 3 46.27 29.57 6.76
CA GLY A 3 45.63 28.83 7.86
C GLY A 3 44.28 29.38 8.35
N LEU A 4 44.02 30.70 8.20
CA LEU A 4 42.74 31.30 8.58
C LEU A 4 41.61 30.93 7.61
N LYS A 5 41.93 30.79 6.30
CA LYS A 5 40.96 30.31 5.29
C LYS A 5 40.59 28.84 5.53
N GLN A 6 41.57 27.98 5.85
CA GLN A 6 41.33 26.56 6.14
C GLN A 6 40.48 26.34 7.41
N ARG A 7 40.69 27.13 8.46
CA ARG A 7 39.84 27.09 9.67
C ARG A 7 38.41 27.52 9.39
N ARG A 8 38.21 28.57 8.59
CA ARG A 8 36.87 29.05 8.21
C ARG A 8 36.12 28.03 7.34
N THR A 9 36.79 27.36 6.40
CA THR A 9 36.17 26.31 5.59
C THR A 9 35.83 25.06 6.42
N LEU A 10 36.69 24.69 7.37
CA LEU A 10 36.39 23.59 8.30
C LEU A 10 35.17 23.91 9.18
N LEU A 11 35.12 25.10 9.77
CA LEU A 11 33.98 25.54 10.58
C LEU A 11 32.69 25.61 9.76
N ALA A 12 32.76 26.09 8.52
CA ALA A 12 31.60 26.09 7.62
C ALA A 12 31.12 24.66 7.31
N GLY A 13 32.04 23.71 7.08
CA GLY A 13 31.70 22.30 6.87
C GLY A 13 31.05 21.66 8.09
N ILE A 14 31.59 21.90 9.29
CA ILE A 14 31.01 21.42 10.55
C ILE A 14 29.62 22.04 10.77
N ALA A 15 29.49 23.36 10.57
CA ALA A 15 28.21 24.05 10.73
C ALA A 15 27.16 23.50 9.76
N LEU A 16 27.53 23.20 8.51
CA LEU A 16 26.64 22.58 7.54
C LEU A 16 26.14 21.21 8.01
N ILE A 17 27.04 20.34 8.49
CA ILE A 17 26.70 19.00 8.99
C ILE A 17 25.79 19.09 10.22
N LEU A 18 26.10 19.98 11.17
CA LEU A 18 25.28 20.14 12.38
C LEU A 18 23.89 20.68 12.04
N THR A 19 23.81 21.67 11.15
CA THR A 19 22.53 22.29 10.76
C THR A 19 21.65 21.32 9.99
N SER A 20 22.22 20.54 9.06
CA SER A 20 21.43 19.55 8.31
C SER A 20 20.88 18.44 9.21
N ASN A 21 21.69 17.91 10.12
CA ASN A 21 21.26 16.89 11.07
C ASN A 21 20.23 17.44 12.07
N ALA A 22 20.45 18.64 12.60
CA ALA A 22 19.49 19.30 13.48
C ALA A 22 18.14 19.51 12.79
N ALA A 23 18.13 19.90 11.52
CA ALA A 23 16.90 20.06 10.74
C ALA A 23 16.15 18.73 10.56
N VAL A 24 16.87 17.64 10.24
CA VAL A 24 16.25 16.30 10.11
C VAL A 24 15.64 15.83 11.43
N LEU A 25 16.36 15.99 12.54
CA LEU A 25 15.86 15.62 13.87
C LEU A 25 14.66 16.48 14.29
N ALA A 26 14.70 17.79 14.02
CA ALA A 26 13.59 18.69 14.29
C ALA A 26 12.34 18.30 13.49
N MET A 27 12.49 17.95 12.21
CA MET A 27 11.37 17.47 11.38
C MET A 27 10.79 16.15 11.89
N ALA A 28 11.64 15.22 12.33
CA ALA A 28 11.20 13.94 12.91
C ALA A 28 10.48 14.15 14.26
N ALA A 29 11.00 15.04 15.11
CA ALA A 29 10.36 15.41 16.37
C ALA A 29 9.01 16.10 16.12
N TYR A 30 8.94 17.02 15.16
CA TYR A 30 7.69 17.65 14.74
C TYR A 30 6.67 16.64 14.22
N ASN A 31 7.08 15.65 13.42
CA ASN A 31 6.18 14.61 12.96
C ASN A 31 5.54 13.83 14.12
N ARG A 32 6.28 13.62 15.21
CA ARG A 32 5.84 12.87 16.40
C ARG A 32 5.23 13.75 17.49
N LEU A 33 5.08 15.06 17.25
CA LEU A 33 4.61 16.00 18.26
C LEU A 33 3.10 15.89 18.46
N GLY A 34 2.66 15.84 19.72
CA GLY A 34 1.26 15.73 20.10
C GLY A 34 0.66 14.35 19.81
N GLU A 35 -0.66 14.32 19.65
CA GLU A 35 -1.34 13.09 19.24
C GLU A 35 -1.07 12.78 17.76
N PRO A 36 -0.81 11.51 17.41
CA PRO A 36 -0.66 11.10 16.03
C PRO A 36 -1.96 11.31 15.25
N ASP A 37 -1.84 11.58 13.95
CA ASP A 37 -2.96 11.64 13.02
C ASP A 37 -3.72 10.30 12.96
N SER A 38 -2.99 9.19 13.13
CA SER A 38 -3.58 7.86 13.24
C SER A 38 -2.70 6.96 14.09
N ARG A 39 -3.33 6.11 14.90
CA ARG A 39 -2.66 5.07 15.70
C ARG A 39 -3.41 3.77 15.50
N VAL A 40 -2.74 2.79 14.90
CA VAL A 40 -3.34 1.52 14.51
C VAL A 40 -2.44 0.37 14.90
N GLN A 41 -3.03 -0.70 15.42
CA GLN A 41 -2.32 -1.96 15.63
C GLN A 41 -2.36 -2.79 14.35
N LEU A 42 -1.25 -2.82 13.63
CA LEU A 42 -1.08 -3.58 12.39
C LEU A 42 -0.40 -4.92 12.67
N THR A 43 -0.66 -5.92 11.83
CA THR A 43 -0.01 -7.23 11.94
C THR A 43 0.90 -7.48 10.75
N GLU A 44 1.56 -8.63 10.72
CA GLU A 44 2.31 -9.11 9.54
C GLU A 44 1.49 -9.09 8.24
N ARG A 45 0.15 -9.17 8.31
CA ARG A 45 -0.74 -9.09 7.15
C ARG A 45 -0.59 -7.75 6.42
N GLU A 46 -0.43 -6.66 7.19
CA GLU A 46 -0.34 -5.29 6.70
C GLU A 46 1.11 -4.79 6.67
N LEU A 47 1.96 -5.19 7.60
CA LEU A 47 3.36 -4.79 7.70
C LEU A 47 4.25 -6.00 7.58
N TRP A 48 4.69 -6.32 6.36
CA TRP A 48 5.47 -7.53 6.14
C TRP A 48 6.97 -7.28 6.24
N LEU A 49 7.70 -8.27 6.78
CA LEU A 49 9.16 -8.30 6.72
C LEU A 49 9.62 -8.73 5.31
N PRO A 50 10.31 -7.86 4.55
CA PRO A 50 10.93 -8.26 3.30
C PRO A 50 12.06 -9.26 3.57
N PRO A 51 12.28 -10.26 2.70
CA PRO A 51 13.39 -11.18 2.83
C PRO A 51 14.72 -10.43 2.68
N SER A 52 15.69 -10.81 3.50
CA SER A 52 17.06 -10.31 3.40
C SER A 52 17.79 -11.01 2.25
N HIS A 53 17.99 -10.29 1.13
CA HIS A 53 18.82 -10.75 0.00
C HIS A 53 20.05 -9.83 -0.16
N GLY A 54 21.21 -10.40 -0.52
CA GLY A 54 22.42 -9.66 -0.91
C GLY A 54 23.05 -8.79 0.19
N LEU A 55 23.56 -7.61 -0.20
CA LEU A 55 24.18 -6.57 0.67
C LEU A 55 23.31 -6.14 1.86
N GLY A 56 22.03 -6.53 1.90
CA GLY A 56 21.14 -6.34 3.05
C GLY A 56 21.52 -7.12 4.32
N LYS A 57 22.51 -8.04 4.26
CA LYS A 57 23.13 -8.61 5.47
C LYS A 57 23.98 -7.59 6.26
N GLU A 58 24.44 -6.53 5.60
CA GLU A 58 25.27 -5.48 6.22
C GLU A 58 24.42 -4.34 6.81
N SER A 59 23.14 -4.23 6.39
CA SER A 59 22.22 -3.27 6.98
C SER A 59 21.73 -3.76 8.34
N SER A 60 22.10 -3.05 9.40
CA SER A 60 21.63 -3.32 10.76
C SER A 60 20.17 -2.87 10.99
N GLY A 61 19.56 -2.15 10.05
CA GLY A 61 18.20 -1.65 10.15
C GLY A 61 17.14 -2.67 9.70
N ILE A 62 16.04 -2.77 10.46
CA ILE A 62 14.85 -3.53 10.04
C ILE A 62 13.84 -2.54 9.45
N ASN A 63 13.37 -2.81 8.24
CA ASN A 63 12.27 -2.09 7.62
C ASN A 63 11.09 -3.02 7.40
N LEU A 64 9.90 -2.60 7.83
CA LEU A 64 8.65 -3.27 7.51
C LEU A 64 8.03 -2.60 6.30
N MET A 65 7.56 -3.38 5.34
CA MET A 65 6.89 -2.87 4.15
C MET A 65 5.38 -2.91 4.36
N LEU A 66 4.68 -1.84 3.98
CA LEU A 66 3.23 -1.74 4.07
C LEU A 66 2.58 -2.42 2.86
N ARG A 67 1.64 -3.32 3.11
CA ARG A 67 0.78 -3.96 2.12
C ARG A 67 -0.62 -3.37 2.23
N TYR A 68 -1.12 -2.93 1.11
CA TYR A 68 -2.48 -2.45 0.97
C TYR A 68 -3.08 -3.05 -0.28
N ARG A 69 -4.40 -3.00 -0.34
CA ARG A 69 -5.18 -3.26 -1.56
C ARG A 69 -5.87 -1.98 -1.96
N VAL A 70 -6.34 -1.92 -3.19
CA VAL A 70 -7.17 -0.84 -3.68
C VAL A 70 -8.56 -1.41 -3.89
N LYS A 71 -9.60 -0.68 -3.49
CA LYS A 71 -10.97 -1.02 -3.87
C LYS A 71 -11.11 -0.86 -5.40
N GLY A 72 -10.91 -1.95 -6.13
CA GLY A 72 -10.80 -2.00 -7.59
C GLY A 72 -12.00 -2.65 -8.28
N LEU A 73 -11.99 -2.57 -9.63
CA LEU A 73 -12.99 -3.19 -10.50
C LEU A 73 -12.94 -4.73 -10.40
N GLN A 74 -14.11 -5.36 -10.51
CA GLN A 74 -14.31 -6.80 -10.32
C GLN A 74 -13.34 -7.64 -11.18
N GLY A 75 -12.74 -8.68 -10.60
CA GLY A 75 -12.08 -9.75 -11.35
C GLY A 75 -10.59 -9.57 -11.69
N VAL A 76 -9.94 -8.48 -11.28
CA VAL A 76 -8.48 -8.31 -11.50
C VAL A 76 -7.70 -8.91 -10.32
N PRO A 77 -6.83 -9.92 -10.56
CA PRO A 77 -5.99 -10.47 -9.50
C PRO A 77 -4.97 -9.44 -9.00
N TYR A 78 -4.78 -9.49 -7.68
CA TYR A 78 -3.80 -8.81 -6.84
C TYR A 78 -2.55 -8.29 -7.58
N PHE A 79 -2.35 -6.97 -7.59
CA PHE A 79 -1.03 -6.40 -7.84
C PHE A 79 -0.45 -5.88 -6.52
N GLU A 80 0.57 -6.58 -6.04
CA GLU A 80 1.47 -6.07 -5.01
C GLU A 80 2.38 -5.04 -5.65
N GLY A 81 2.01 -3.77 -5.54
CA GLY A 81 2.86 -2.64 -5.93
C GLY A 81 2.35 -1.87 -7.13
N GLY A 82 1.65 -0.78 -6.84
CA GLY A 82 1.39 0.32 -7.77
C GLY A 82 0.63 0.00 -9.05
N ASN A 83 0.22 1.05 -9.77
CA ASN A 83 -0.50 0.99 -11.03
C ASN A 83 -1.85 0.25 -10.96
N VAL A 84 -2.57 0.41 -9.84
CA VAL A 84 -3.87 -0.23 -9.66
C VAL A 84 -4.99 0.76 -9.94
N GLN A 85 -5.94 0.36 -10.77
CA GLN A 85 -7.16 1.11 -11.02
C GLN A 85 -8.12 0.96 -9.82
N ALA A 86 -8.60 2.08 -9.30
CA ALA A 86 -9.62 2.10 -8.26
C ALA A 86 -10.99 2.38 -8.88
N SER A 87 -12.04 1.67 -8.44
CA SER A 87 -13.39 1.90 -8.98
C SER A 87 -13.96 3.27 -8.60
N TRP A 88 -13.54 3.81 -7.45
CA TRP A 88 -13.92 5.14 -6.96
C TRP A 88 -13.11 6.29 -7.59
N LEU A 89 -12.00 5.99 -8.27
CA LEU A 89 -11.14 6.99 -8.94
C LEU A 89 -11.65 7.26 -10.36
N ASN A 90 -12.88 7.77 -10.42
CA ASN A 90 -13.57 8.15 -11.65
C ASN A 90 -13.13 9.56 -12.13
N SER A 91 -13.69 10.00 -13.26
CA SER A 91 -13.38 11.30 -13.88
C SER A 91 -13.61 12.50 -12.95
N ASP A 92 -14.70 12.47 -12.16
CA ASP A 92 -15.00 13.55 -11.21
C ASP A 92 -13.94 13.62 -10.11
N LYS A 93 -13.57 12.46 -9.54
CA LYS A 93 -12.52 12.37 -8.52
C LYS A 93 -11.17 12.83 -9.08
N LEU A 94 -10.82 12.42 -10.30
CA LEU A 94 -9.58 12.85 -10.96
C LEU A 94 -9.55 14.38 -11.18
N THR A 95 -10.66 14.96 -11.62
CA THR A 95 -10.78 16.41 -11.78
C THR A 95 -10.62 17.13 -10.44
N ALA A 96 -11.24 16.61 -9.37
CA ALA A 96 -11.09 17.13 -8.01
C ALA A 96 -9.65 17.01 -7.48
N LEU A 97 -8.87 16.04 -7.93
CA LEU A 97 -7.44 15.90 -7.66
C LEU A 97 -6.57 16.80 -8.58
N GLY A 98 -7.19 17.59 -9.46
CA GLY A 98 -6.54 18.54 -10.35
C GLY A 98 -6.05 17.96 -11.67
N PHE A 99 -6.49 16.77 -12.06
CA PHE A 99 -6.18 16.25 -13.40
C PHE A 99 -7.03 16.97 -14.45
N ASP A 100 -6.38 17.38 -15.53
CA ASP A 100 -7.09 17.83 -16.72
C ASP A 100 -7.43 16.61 -17.57
N LEU A 101 -8.73 16.33 -17.70
CA LEU A 101 -9.26 15.21 -18.47
C LEU A 101 -9.76 15.66 -19.85
N ALA A 102 -9.38 16.85 -20.32
CA ALA A 102 -9.78 17.38 -21.61
C ALA A 102 -9.71 16.27 -22.68
N PRO A 103 -10.80 16.05 -23.45
CA PRO A 103 -10.87 14.94 -24.37
C PRO A 103 -9.71 15.04 -25.33
N SER A 104 -8.91 13.97 -25.42
CA SER A 104 -7.86 13.81 -26.41
C SER A 104 -8.45 13.60 -27.82
N SER A 105 -9.47 14.37 -28.21
CA SER A 105 -10.01 14.43 -29.56
C SER A 105 -9.10 15.20 -30.53
N ALA A 106 -7.95 15.72 -30.08
CA ALA A 106 -7.04 16.53 -30.87
C ALA A 106 -5.65 15.90 -31.12
N VAL A 107 -5.41 14.65 -30.73
CA VAL A 107 -4.10 14.01 -30.90
C VAL A 107 -4.26 12.67 -31.61
N ASP A 108 -4.16 12.68 -32.94
CA ASP A 108 -4.07 11.49 -33.80
C ASP A 108 -2.88 10.57 -33.45
N ASP A 109 -1.98 11.03 -32.58
CA ASP A 109 -0.79 10.30 -32.16
C ASP A 109 -0.97 9.68 -30.77
N ASN A 110 -1.54 8.48 -30.76
CA ASN A 110 -1.69 7.61 -29.57
C ASN A 110 -0.42 7.48 -28.72
N LYS A 111 0.78 7.67 -29.29
CA LYS A 111 2.04 7.67 -28.53
C LYS A 111 2.16 8.90 -27.65
N ARG A 112 1.87 10.11 -28.16
CA ARG A 112 2.00 11.37 -27.40
C ARG A 112 1.01 11.42 -26.23
N VAL A 113 -0.21 10.93 -26.44
CA VAL A 113 -1.22 10.80 -25.37
C VAL A 113 -0.77 9.83 -24.28
N ARG A 114 -0.21 8.68 -24.67
CA ARG A 114 0.36 7.70 -23.73
C ARG A 114 1.52 8.27 -22.91
N TYR A 115 2.44 9.01 -23.54
CA TYR A 115 3.55 9.66 -22.83
C TYR A 115 3.07 10.76 -21.89
N ALA A 116 2.13 11.60 -22.32
CA ALA A 116 1.55 12.65 -21.48
C ALA A 116 0.78 12.07 -20.28
N ALA A 117 0.00 11.01 -20.48
CA ALA A 117 -0.71 10.31 -19.42
C ALA A 117 0.27 9.66 -18.42
N TRP A 118 1.35 9.03 -18.92
CA TRP A 118 2.39 8.45 -18.08
C TRP A 118 3.15 9.49 -17.25
N ALA A 119 3.42 10.67 -17.84
CA ALA A 119 4.09 11.77 -17.16
C ALA A 119 3.19 12.52 -16.17
N SER A 120 1.86 12.38 -16.29
CA SER A 120 0.89 13.07 -15.43
C SER A 120 0.68 12.30 -14.13
N HIS A 121 1.43 12.69 -13.10
CA HIS A 121 1.25 12.21 -11.74
C HIS A 121 1.13 13.35 -10.73
N ARG A 122 0.33 13.14 -9.69
CA ARG A 122 0.12 14.11 -8.60
C ARG A 122 0.31 13.43 -7.26
N GLU A 123 1.05 14.09 -6.37
CA GLU A 123 1.06 13.73 -4.95
C GLU A 123 -0.29 14.11 -4.34
N VAL A 124 -0.90 13.17 -3.63
CA VAL A 124 -2.21 13.30 -2.99
C VAL A 124 -2.15 12.64 -1.61
N ILE A 125 -3.16 12.91 -0.79
CA ILE A 125 -3.37 12.17 0.46
C ILE A 125 -4.34 11.03 0.15
N LEU A 126 -3.86 9.80 0.29
CA LEU A 126 -4.64 8.58 0.16
C LEU A 126 -5.26 8.22 1.52
N VAL A 127 -6.51 7.78 1.50
CA VAL A 127 -7.23 7.28 2.67
C VAL A 127 -7.18 5.76 2.64
N LEU A 128 -6.52 5.18 3.65
CA LEU A 128 -6.46 3.74 3.85
C LEU A 128 -7.38 3.34 4.99
N GLU A 129 -8.35 2.49 4.71
CA GLU A 129 -9.22 1.87 5.69
C GLU A 129 -8.61 0.55 6.17
N TYR A 130 -8.45 0.44 7.49
CA TYR A 130 -7.99 -0.77 8.15
C TYR A 130 -9.17 -1.56 8.73
N ASP A 131 -9.26 -2.84 8.37
CA ASP A 131 -10.23 -3.81 8.91
C ASP A 131 -11.69 -3.33 8.87
N GLY A 132 -12.01 -2.58 7.82
CA GLY A 132 -13.30 -1.92 7.65
C GLY A 132 -14.17 -2.54 6.57
N ASP A 133 -15.05 -1.72 6.00
CA ASP A 133 -16.08 -2.16 5.07
C ASP A 133 -15.49 -2.65 3.75
N ALA A 134 -14.43 -2.03 3.25
CA ALA A 134 -13.74 -2.48 2.04
C ALA A 134 -13.16 -3.90 2.20
N TYR A 135 -12.67 -4.26 3.39
CA TYR A 135 -12.21 -5.61 3.67
C TYR A 135 -13.38 -6.60 3.74
N ARG A 136 -14.45 -6.25 4.48
CA ARG A 136 -15.66 -7.09 4.58
C ARG A 136 -16.31 -7.34 3.22
N GLU A 137 -16.41 -6.30 2.39
CA GLU A 137 -16.91 -6.40 1.02
C GLU A 137 -16.05 -7.35 0.17
N ALA A 138 -14.72 -7.26 0.28
CA ALA A 138 -13.80 -8.12 -0.45
C ALA A 138 -13.92 -9.60 -0.02
N VAL A 139 -14.10 -9.87 1.27
CA VAL A 139 -14.36 -11.22 1.79
C VAL A 139 -15.70 -11.74 1.28
N ALA A 140 -16.77 -10.96 1.40
CA ALA A 140 -18.10 -11.34 0.94
C ALA A 140 -18.13 -11.56 -0.58
N GLN A 141 -17.36 -10.79 -1.36
CA GLN A 141 -17.22 -11.01 -2.79
C GLN A 141 -16.50 -12.32 -3.11
N ALA A 142 -15.42 -12.65 -2.40
CA ALA A 142 -14.72 -13.92 -2.58
C ALA A 142 -15.60 -15.12 -2.20
N GLU A 143 -16.40 -15.00 -1.13
CA GLU A 143 -17.40 -16.00 -0.74
C GLU A 143 -18.45 -16.23 -1.84
N ARG A 144 -19.03 -15.15 -2.38
CA ARG A 144 -19.99 -15.26 -3.50
C ARG A 144 -19.36 -15.91 -4.73
N GLN A 145 -18.14 -15.54 -5.08
CA GLN A 145 -17.44 -16.14 -6.23
C GLN A 145 -17.17 -17.64 -6.04
N LEU A 146 -16.86 -18.06 -4.81
CA LEU A 146 -16.68 -19.47 -4.48
C LEU A 146 -18.02 -20.22 -4.59
N ALA A 147 -19.07 -19.71 -3.94
CA ALA A 147 -20.41 -20.33 -3.97
C ALA A 147 -20.96 -20.45 -5.40
N GLU A 148 -20.84 -19.40 -6.22
CA GLU A 148 -21.25 -19.44 -7.63
C GLU A 148 -20.45 -20.46 -8.45
N ALA A 149 -19.17 -20.67 -8.13
CA ALA A 149 -18.35 -21.65 -8.81
C ALA A 149 -18.68 -23.09 -8.37
N GLU A 150 -19.03 -23.29 -7.10
CA GLU A 150 -19.48 -24.58 -6.55
C GLU A 150 -20.83 -24.98 -7.17
N ASP A 151 -21.81 -24.05 -7.17
CA ASP A 151 -23.13 -24.26 -7.76
C ASP A 151 -23.06 -24.62 -9.26
N LYS A 152 -22.20 -23.91 -10.02
CA LYS A 152 -21.97 -24.21 -11.44
C LYS A 152 -21.33 -25.57 -11.69
N MET A 153 -20.54 -26.10 -10.75
CA MET A 153 -19.97 -27.44 -10.86
C MET A 153 -20.99 -28.53 -10.53
N GLU A 154 -21.89 -28.29 -9.57
CA GLU A 154 -22.93 -29.25 -9.19
C GLU A 154 -24.04 -29.35 -10.26
N HIS A 155 -24.45 -28.22 -10.86
CA HIS A 155 -25.63 -28.18 -11.73
C HIS A 155 -25.35 -28.23 -13.25
N ASN A 156 -24.09 -28.19 -13.70
CA ASN A 156 -23.75 -28.05 -15.13
C ASN A 156 -22.83 -29.17 -15.67
N VAL A 157 -22.84 -30.34 -15.03
CA VAL A 157 -22.00 -31.52 -15.36
C VAL A 157 -22.19 -32.03 -16.81
N GLU A 158 -23.35 -31.75 -17.41
CA GLU A 158 -23.72 -32.30 -18.73
C GLU A 158 -23.25 -31.49 -19.96
N LYS A 159 -22.82 -30.22 -19.78
CA LYS A 159 -22.38 -29.38 -20.91
C LYS A 159 -20.96 -28.88 -20.68
N VAL A 160 -20.07 -29.40 -21.53
CA VAL A 160 -18.68 -28.96 -21.82
C VAL A 160 -17.59 -29.81 -21.14
N PRO A 161 -16.97 -30.76 -21.87
CA PRO A 161 -15.79 -31.50 -21.41
C PRO A 161 -14.58 -30.61 -21.01
N LEU A 162 -14.47 -29.42 -21.59
CA LEU A 162 -13.46 -28.40 -21.23
C LEU A 162 -13.74 -27.66 -19.90
N SER A 163 -14.96 -27.73 -19.33
CA SER A 163 -15.33 -26.99 -18.10
C SER A 163 -15.00 -27.78 -16.82
N ALA A 164 -15.03 -29.11 -16.87
CA ALA A 164 -14.67 -29.99 -15.75
C ALA A 164 -13.18 -29.87 -15.39
N GLU A 165 -12.30 -29.76 -16.39
CA GLU A 165 -10.85 -29.60 -16.17
C GLU A 165 -10.51 -28.17 -15.73
N ALA A 166 -11.16 -27.14 -16.31
CA ALA A 166 -11.02 -25.76 -15.84
C ALA A 166 -11.59 -25.56 -14.41
N GLY A 167 -12.68 -26.25 -14.05
CA GLY A 167 -13.28 -26.24 -12.71
C GLY A 167 -12.40 -26.88 -11.64
N LYS A 168 -11.71 -27.98 -12.00
CA LYS A 168 -10.77 -28.70 -11.12
C LYS A 168 -9.65 -27.82 -10.59
N TYR A 169 -9.16 -26.86 -11.38
CA TYR A 169 -8.14 -25.91 -10.93
C TYR A 169 -8.76 -24.62 -10.34
N ARG A 170 -9.95 -24.21 -10.80
CA ARG A 170 -10.60 -22.97 -10.37
C ARG A 170 -11.12 -23.01 -8.94
N LEU A 171 -11.80 -24.09 -8.52
CA LEU A 171 -12.35 -24.18 -7.15
C LEU A 171 -11.26 -24.14 -6.06
N PRO A 172 -10.19 -24.96 -6.14
CA PRO A 172 -9.08 -24.87 -5.18
C PRO A 172 -8.47 -23.48 -5.11
N THR A 173 -8.26 -22.81 -6.26
CA THR A 173 -7.74 -21.43 -6.28
C THR A 173 -8.69 -20.42 -5.62
N LEU A 174 -10.00 -20.56 -5.78
CA LEU A 174 -10.97 -19.67 -5.13
C LEU A 174 -11.00 -19.88 -3.61
N ARG A 175 -10.95 -21.13 -3.16
CA ARG A 175 -10.85 -21.48 -1.73
C ARG A 175 -9.56 -20.94 -1.13
N GLU A 176 -8.42 -21.20 -1.76
CA GLU A 176 -7.11 -20.70 -1.33
C GLU A 176 -7.09 -19.16 -1.25
N ARG A 177 -7.71 -18.46 -2.21
CA ARG A 177 -7.85 -17.00 -2.16
C ARG A 177 -8.70 -16.52 -0.99
N LEU A 178 -9.82 -17.17 -0.72
CA LEU A 178 -10.69 -16.82 0.41
C LEU A 178 -9.98 -17.07 1.76
N ASP A 179 -9.31 -18.22 1.88
CA ASP A 179 -8.54 -18.56 3.07
C ASP A 179 -7.37 -17.60 3.29
N ALA A 180 -6.64 -17.26 2.22
CA ALA A 180 -5.60 -16.25 2.26
C ALA A 180 -6.17 -14.90 2.69
N LEU A 181 -7.31 -14.46 2.15
CA LEU A 181 -7.95 -13.20 2.56
C LEU A 181 -8.29 -13.16 4.05
N ARG A 182 -8.76 -14.28 4.61
CA ARG A 182 -9.15 -14.39 6.03
C ARG A 182 -7.94 -14.44 6.96
N THR A 183 -6.86 -15.12 6.57
CA THR A 183 -5.75 -15.47 7.47
C THR A 183 -4.52 -14.57 7.32
N SER A 184 -4.10 -14.28 6.09
CA SER A 184 -2.77 -13.74 5.79
C SER A 184 -2.78 -12.50 4.89
N GLY A 185 -3.89 -12.24 4.20
CA GLY A 185 -4.09 -11.11 3.31
C GLY A 185 -4.27 -9.81 4.10
N THR A 186 -3.74 -8.71 3.57
CA THR A 186 -3.89 -7.39 4.18
C THR A 186 -5.36 -6.99 4.33
N ARG A 187 -5.70 -6.40 5.46
CA ARG A 187 -7.01 -5.78 5.72
C ARG A 187 -7.01 -4.27 5.46
N LEU A 188 -5.92 -3.76 4.90
CA LEU A 188 -5.72 -2.34 4.61
C LEU A 188 -6.09 -2.03 3.16
N TYR A 189 -7.09 -1.17 2.94
CA TYR A 189 -7.60 -0.83 1.61
C TYR A 189 -7.55 0.67 1.35
N ILE A 190 -7.03 1.09 0.21
CA ILE A 190 -7.18 2.46 -0.27
C ILE A 190 -8.60 2.63 -0.80
N ILE A 191 -9.35 3.52 -0.16
CA ILE A 191 -10.79 3.73 -0.42
C ILE A 191 -11.10 5.13 -0.97
N ASP A 192 -10.20 6.10 -0.77
CA ASP A 192 -10.38 7.46 -1.26
C ASP A 192 -9.05 8.21 -1.38
N ALA A 193 -9.09 9.40 -1.97
CA ALA A 193 -7.98 10.35 -2.05
C ALA A 193 -8.48 11.80 -2.04
N GLY A 194 -7.64 12.71 -1.56
CA GLY A 194 -7.88 14.14 -1.59
C GLY A 194 -6.61 14.97 -1.48
N LEU A 195 -6.76 16.29 -1.61
CA LEU A 195 -5.66 17.25 -1.49
C LEU A 195 -5.67 17.97 -0.13
N ASP A 196 -6.83 18.05 0.52
CA ASP A 196 -6.99 18.70 1.82
C ASP A 196 -7.02 17.67 2.95
N ARG A 197 -5.97 17.69 3.79
CA ARG A 197 -5.85 16.80 4.95
C ARG A 197 -6.98 17.03 5.96
N ALA A 198 -7.34 18.28 6.24
CA ALA A 198 -8.31 18.61 7.28
C ALA A 198 -9.71 18.13 6.87
N ALA A 199 -10.10 18.38 5.62
CA ALA A 199 -11.35 17.88 5.06
C ALA A 199 -11.41 16.34 5.09
N LEU A 200 -10.33 15.66 4.67
CA LEU A 200 -10.25 14.20 4.73
C LEU A 200 -10.35 13.68 6.16
N ARG A 201 -9.62 14.29 7.11
CA ARG A 201 -9.68 13.87 8.52
C ARG A 201 -11.07 14.14 9.13
N GLN A 202 -11.77 15.20 8.72
CA GLN A 202 -13.14 15.45 9.15
C GLN A 202 -14.09 14.36 8.62
N GLN A 203 -13.95 13.96 7.36
CA GLN A 203 -14.76 12.89 6.76
C GLN A 203 -14.41 11.50 7.34
N TYR A 204 -13.12 11.27 7.61
CA TYR A 204 -12.56 10.02 8.12
C TYR A 204 -12.00 10.22 9.54
N ALA A 205 -12.89 10.57 10.47
CA ALA A 205 -12.51 11.03 11.82
C ALA A 205 -11.84 9.95 12.69
N ASP A 206 -12.16 8.67 12.49
CA ASP A 206 -11.61 7.58 13.29
C ASP A 206 -10.15 7.26 12.89
N GLY A 207 -9.19 7.85 13.60
CA GLY A 207 -7.75 7.62 13.43
C GLY A 207 -7.25 6.24 13.83
N SER A 208 -8.10 5.38 14.39
CA SER A 208 -7.79 3.96 14.64
C SER A 208 -8.18 3.06 13.46
N ARG A 209 -9.00 3.57 12.55
CA ARG A 209 -9.52 2.86 11.37
C ARG A 209 -9.02 3.45 10.05
N TYR A 210 -8.90 4.77 9.95
CA TYR A 210 -8.54 5.47 8.72
C TYR A 210 -7.18 6.15 8.82
N LEU A 211 -6.25 5.70 7.99
CA LEU A 211 -4.89 6.18 7.87
C LEU A 211 -4.79 7.14 6.68
N LEU A 212 -4.29 8.35 6.91
CA LEU A 212 -4.01 9.31 5.84
C LEU A 212 -2.53 9.23 5.48
N MET A 213 -2.23 8.80 4.26
CA MET A 213 -0.84 8.64 3.81
C MET A 213 -0.62 9.34 2.49
N LYS A 214 0.55 9.96 2.34
CA LYS A 214 0.96 10.53 1.07
C LYS A 214 1.15 9.42 0.03
N GLY A 215 0.58 9.63 -1.14
CA GLY A 215 0.72 8.74 -2.27
C GLY A 215 0.66 9.49 -3.58
N THR A 216 0.79 8.75 -4.66
CA THR A 216 0.80 9.31 -6.00
C THR A 216 -0.32 8.69 -6.83
N VAL A 217 -1.15 9.55 -7.41
CA VAL A 217 -2.14 9.18 -8.43
C VAL A 217 -1.60 9.61 -9.78
N GLY A 218 -1.93 8.87 -10.83
CA GLY A 218 -1.63 9.28 -12.20
C GLY A 218 -2.70 8.83 -13.17
N LEU A 219 -2.54 9.25 -14.42
CA LEU A 219 -3.38 8.80 -15.52
C LEU A 219 -2.75 7.59 -16.21
N SER A 220 -3.61 6.71 -16.72
CA SER A 220 -3.21 5.58 -17.57
C SER A 220 -4.19 5.48 -18.72
N LEU A 221 -3.70 5.01 -19.87
CA LEU A 221 -4.52 4.79 -21.06
C LEU A 221 -4.74 3.28 -21.22
N GLY A 222 -5.99 2.85 -21.16
CA GLY A 222 -6.35 1.44 -21.21
C GLY A 222 -7.71 1.21 -21.82
N ARG A 223 -8.13 -0.05 -21.86
CA ARG A 223 -9.48 -0.42 -22.28
C ARG A 223 -10.38 -0.39 -21.06
N VAL A 224 -11.30 0.57 -20.99
CA VAL A 224 -12.32 0.65 -19.94
C VAL A 224 -13.67 0.33 -20.59
N ASN A 225 -14.44 -0.59 -20.00
CA ASN A 225 -15.77 -1.00 -20.50
C ASN A 225 -15.80 -1.41 -21.98
N GLY A 226 -14.74 -2.06 -22.48
CA GLY A 226 -14.68 -2.55 -23.86
C GLY A 226 -14.35 -1.50 -24.92
N LYS A 227 -14.29 -0.20 -24.57
CA LYS A 227 -13.83 0.88 -25.45
C LYS A 227 -12.31 0.99 -25.38
N GLU A 228 -11.64 0.96 -26.53
CA GLU A 228 -10.19 1.19 -26.60
C GLU A 228 -9.87 2.66 -26.33
N HIS A 229 -8.73 2.92 -25.68
CA HIS A 229 -8.11 4.24 -25.49
C HIS A 229 -8.81 5.23 -24.53
N GLU A 230 -9.45 4.76 -23.44
CA GLU A 230 -9.97 5.67 -22.40
C GLU A 230 -8.91 5.97 -21.32
N LEU A 231 -8.78 7.26 -20.97
CA LEU A 231 -7.97 7.70 -19.83
C LEU A 231 -8.68 7.32 -18.53
N HIS A 232 -7.95 6.66 -17.63
CA HIS A 232 -8.45 6.33 -16.31
C HIS A 232 -7.39 6.61 -15.24
N GLY A 233 -7.86 6.77 -14.01
CA GLY A 233 -7.01 6.98 -12.86
C GLY A 233 -6.37 5.70 -12.37
N VAL A 234 -5.09 5.78 -11.99
CA VAL A 234 -4.38 4.70 -11.32
C VAL A 234 -3.65 5.23 -10.09
N ILE A 235 -3.65 4.42 -9.04
CA ILE A 235 -2.81 4.68 -7.87
C ILE A 235 -1.42 4.12 -8.18
N ARG A 236 -0.42 5.00 -8.26
CA ARG A 236 0.98 4.64 -8.55
C ARG A 236 1.68 4.07 -7.32
N GLY A 237 1.29 4.52 -6.13
CA GLY A 237 1.76 3.95 -4.86
C GLY A 237 1.74 4.94 -3.70
N LEU A 238 2.24 4.52 -2.55
CA LEU A 238 2.51 5.39 -1.40
C LEU A 238 3.89 6.01 -1.54
N VAL A 239 4.05 7.26 -1.11
CA VAL A 239 5.36 7.94 -1.08
C VAL A 239 6.28 7.24 -0.08
N LEU A 240 5.75 6.87 1.09
CA LEU A 240 6.44 6.05 2.09
C LEU A 240 5.68 4.74 2.26
N ASN A 241 6.16 3.69 1.61
CA ASN A 241 5.59 2.34 1.67
C ASN A 241 6.35 1.41 2.63
N SER A 242 7.33 1.93 3.36
CA SER A 242 8.10 1.19 4.36
C SER A 242 8.31 2.04 5.61
N VAL A 243 8.37 1.38 6.76
CA VAL A 243 8.65 2.02 8.05
C VAL A 243 9.85 1.35 8.71
N HIS A 244 10.77 2.17 9.20
CA HIS A 244 11.92 1.71 9.96
C HIS A 244 11.50 1.30 11.37
N VAL A 245 12.00 0.15 11.82
CA VAL A 245 11.76 -0.37 13.16
C VAL A 245 12.89 0.11 14.08
N PRO A 246 12.59 0.83 15.17
CA PRO A 246 13.58 1.20 16.17
C PRO A 246 14.39 -0.01 16.66
N SER A 247 15.68 0.20 16.93
CA SER A 247 16.60 -0.89 17.34
C SER A 247 16.15 -1.63 18.59
N SER A 248 15.44 -0.96 19.51
CA SER A 248 14.84 -1.55 20.71
C SER A 248 13.82 -2.67 20.43
N TYR A 249 13.26 -2.71 19.21
CA TYR A 249 12.29 -3.72 18.79
C TYR A 249 12.87 -4.79 17.87
N ARG A 250 14.19 -4.81 17.71
CA ARG A 250 14.87 -5.72 16.79
C ARG A 250 14.77 -7.18 17.22
N GLU A 251 15.00 -7.45 18.50
CA GLU A 251 15.02 -8.81 19.06
C GLU A 251 13.67 -9.52 18.87
N GLN A 252 12.57 -8.77 18.90
CA GLN A 252 11.22 -9.27 18.70
C GLN A 252 10.96 -9.71 17.25
N LEU A 253 11.67 -9.14 16.26
CA LEU A 253 11.49 -9.46 14.84
C LEU A 253 12.56 -10.39 14.27
N GLN A 254 13.73 -10.46 14.91
CA GLN A 254 14.85 -11.29 14.47
C GLN A 254 14.48 -12.77 14.26
N PRO A 255 13.64 -13.42 15.09
CA PRO A 255 13.24 -14.81 14.89
C PRO A 255 12.45 -15.06 13.59
N PHE A 256 11.92 -14.00 12.97
CA PHE A 256 11.10 -14.07 11.77
C PHE A 256 11.87 -13.70 10.49
N MET A 257 13.07 -13.14 10.62
CA MET A 257 13.93 -12.75 9.50
C MET A 257 14.45 -13.98 8.75
N GLY A 258 14.47 -13.91 7.42
CA GLY A 258 15.03 -14.99 6.56
C GLY A 258 14.22 -16.29 6.53
N LYS A 259 13.10 -16.39 7.27
CA LYS A 259 12.22 -17.57 7.24
C LYS A 259 11.34 -17.60 5.98
N ASP A 260 11.12 -18.81 5.49
CA ASP A 260 10.76 -19.18 4.12
C ASP A 260 9.48 -18.52 3.56
N ARG A 261 9.51 -18.22 2.26
CA ARG A 261 8.42 -17.56 1.49
C ARG A 261 7.23 -18.49 1.23
N ARG A 262 7.45 -19.80 1.29
CA ARG A 262 6.60 -20.81 0.63
C ARG A 262 5.26 -21.10 1.32
N ARG A 263 5.06 -20.65 2.57
CA ARG A 263 3.80 -20.87 3.33
C ARG A 263 3.21 -19.58 3.93
N ARG A 264 3.54 -18.42 3.36
CA ARG A 264 3.06 -17.13 3.89
C ARG A 264 1.54 -17.01 3.87
N HIS A 265 0.88 -17.65 2.90
CA HIS A 265 -0.57 -17.63 2.76
C HIS A 265 -1.30 -18.55 3.75
N GLU A 266 -0.57 -19.44 4.42
CA GLU A 266 -1.10 -20.53 5.24
C GLU A 266 -0.92 -20.28 6.75
N ARG A 267 -0.37 -19.12 7.16
CA ARG A 267 0.04 -18.87 8.54
C ARG A 267 -0.62 -17.63 9.12
N SER A 268 -1.10 -17.78 10.35
CA SER A 268 -1.51 -16.67 11.21
C SER A 268 -0.36 -15.66 11.35
N PRO A 269 -0.67 -14.35 11.51
CA PRO A 269 0.35 -13.33 11.66
C PRO A 269 1.24 -13.62 12.87
N ARG A 270 2.55 -13.44 12.70
CA ARG A 270 3.54 -13.82 13.73
C ARG A 270 3.89 -12.71 14.70
N TYR A 271 3.58 -11.47 14.33
CA TYR A 271 3.83 -10.29 15.14
C TYR A 271 2.78 -9.22 14.87
N ARG A 272 2.72 -8.28 15.81
CA ARG A 272 1.90 -7.07 15.79
C ARG A 272 2.78 -5.86 16.06
N VAL A 273 2.41 -4.74 15.46
CA VAL A 273 3.16 -3.48 15.49
C VAL A 273 2.20 -2.35 15.81
N GLU A 274 2.57 -1.51 16.77
CA GLU A 274 1.92 -0.23 16.97
C GLU A 274 2.44 0.77 15.94
N PHE A 275 1.61 1.04 14.94
CA PHE A 275 1.91 1.90 13.82
C PHE A 275 1.25 3.26 14.02
N ASN A 276 2.01 4.33 13.83
CA ASN A 276 1.53 5.69 14.00
C ASN A 276 1.82 6.53 12.75
N LEU A 277 0.94 7.47 12.44
CA LEU A 277 1.14 8.51 11.43
C LEU A 277 1.12 9.88 12.08
N GLY A 278 2.03 10.75 11.63
CA GLY A 278 2.33 11.98 12.34
C GLY A 278 1.81 13.23 11.69
N GLN A 279 2.29 14.36 12.18
CA GLN A 279 1.95 15.67 11.64
C GLN A 279 2.38 15.86 10.18
N ARG A 280 3.37 15.11 9.71
CA ARG A 280 3.82 15.11 8.31
C ARG A 280 3.23 13.97 7.48
N LEU A 281 2.33 13.18 8.06
CA LEU A 281 1.83 11.90 7.52
C LEU A 281 2.95 10.88 7.28
N GLU A 282 4.05 10.99 8.03
CA GLU A 282 5.16 10.06 7.98
C GLU A 282 5.01 9.00 9.08
N PRO A 283 5.23 7.71 8.76
CA PRO A 283 5.00 6.62 9.70
C PRO A 283 6.15 6.44 10.71
N TRP A 284 5.82 6.00 11.92
CA TRP A 284 6.80 5.40 12.84
C TRP A 284 6.18 4.27 13.67
N VAL A 285 7.07 3.42 14.19
CA VAL A 285 6.72 2.32 15.08
C VAL A 285 6.95 2.74 16.53
N SER A 286 5.94 2.53 17.40
CA SER A 286 6.03 2.75 18.86
C SER A 286 6.04 1.46 19.68
N GLY A 287 5.85 0.30 19.04
CA GLY A 287 5.77 -0.98 19.73
C GLY A 287 5.77 -2.14 18.77
N VAL A 288 6.38 -3.25 19.18
CA VAL A 288 6.35 -4.53 18.45
C VAL A 288 6.17 -5.65 19.45
N MET A 289 5.26 -6.57 19.14
CA MET A 289 4.94 -7.72 19.97
C MET A 289 4.90 -8.98 19.11
N ALA A 290 5.57 -10.04 19.54
CA ALA A 290 5.43 -11.37 18.94
C ALA A 290 4.06 -11.97 19.32
N LEU A 291 3.41 -12.64 18.38
CA LEU A 291 2.12 -13.29 18.60
C LEU A 291 2.31 -14.79 18.85
N PRO A 292 1.62 -15.38 19.85
CA PRO A 292 1.65 -16.83 20.07
C PRO A 292 0.99 -17.54 18.88
N GLY A 293 1.68 -18.50 18.28
CA GLY A 293 1.19 -19.26 17.10
C GLY A 293 1.90 -18.95 15.77
N GLY A 294 2.88 -18.04 15.77
CA GLY A 294 3.65 -17.68 14.56
C GLY A 294 4.92 -18.50 14.31
N GLY A 295 5.16 -19.53 15.12
CA GLY A 295 6.45 -20.20 15.23
C GLY A 295 6.37 -21.72 15.22
N ASP A 296 5.57 -22.31 14.34
CA ASP A 296 5.65 -23.74 13.98
C ASP A 296 5.73 -23.90 12.45
#